data_AF-A0AAE0VUS3-F1
#
_entry.id   AF-A0AAE0VUS3-F1
#
_cell.length_a   1.000
_cell.length_b   1.000
_cell.length_c   1.000
_cell.angle_alpha   90.00
_cell.angle_beta   90.00
_cell.angle_gamma   90.00
#
_symmetry.space_group_name_H-M   'P 1'
#
loop_
_entity.id
_entity.type
_entity.pdbx_description
1 polymer ?
#
loop_
_entity_poly.entity_id
_entity_poly.type
_entity_poly.pdbx_seq_one_letter_code
_entity_poly.pdbx_strand_id
1 'polypeptide(L)'
;MNLEIDLAGFGKLGGEFSQSLSVTKTSGETFEKSLSWEVNTEVRVKPWHKAIASLCVYELNQVYDFEVKTTVSIQRGHLPVAIRRKKDDKIIWVFWITKLPEKLIEENKIRGNVVLTTHGVCKIKSWTEQHVKVESEEMENMPEHIKNAPKNEKED
;
A
#
# COMPACT_ATOMS: atom_id res chain seq x y z
N MET A 1 13.25 -11.43 11.19
CA MET A 1 13.53 -10.00 11.03
C MET A 1 12.33 -9.40 10.33
N ASN A 2 11.68 -8.42 10.93
CA ASN A 2 10.53 -7.74 10.34
C ASN A 2 11.03 -6.37 9.87
N LEU A 3 10.84 -6.07 8.58
CA LEU A 3 10.94 -4.71 8.08
C LEU A 3 9.62 -4.01 8.36
N GLU A 4 9.70 -2.77 8.76
CA GLU A 4 8.56 -1.87 8.73
C GLU A 4 8.66 -1.03 7.46
N ILE A 5 7.61 -1.07 6.65
CA ILE A 5 7.47 -0.23 5.47
C ILE A 5 6.46 0.85 5.84
N ASP A 6 6.98 2.05 6.05
CA ASP A 6 6.15 3.23 6.26
C ASP A 6 5.83 3.87 4.91
N LEU A 7 4.54 3.96 4.61
CA LEU A 7 3.98 4.56 3.40
C LEU A 7 3.34 5.93 3.70
N ALA A 8 3.71 6.59 4.81
CA ALA A 8 3.19 7.87 5.29
C ALA A 8 3.18 9.04 4.25
N GLY A 9 3.86 8.91 3.11
CA GLY A 9 3.83 9.91 2.04
C GLY A 9 2.67 9.79 1.04
N PHE A 10 1.94 8.68 1.02
CA PHE A 10 1.01 8.34 -0.08
C PHE A 10 -0.46 8.72 0.16
N GLY A 11 -0.76 9.36 1.31
CA GLY A 11 -2.13 9.73 1.69
C GLY A 11 -2.21 11.09 2.37
N LYS A 12 -2.11 12.19 1.60
CA LYS A 12 -2.50 13.53 2.13
C LYS A 12 -4.01 13.64 2.39
N LEU A 13 -4.80 12.71 1.89
CA LEU A 13 -6.23 12.57 2.14
C LEU A 13 -6.53 11.09 2.45
N GLY A 14 -6.68 10.73 3.73
CA GLY A 14 -7.36 9.47 4.08
C GLY A 14 -6.62 8.44 4.94
N GLY A 15 -5.42 8.74 5.44
CA GLY A 15 -4.84 8.00 6.56
C GLY A 15 -3.45 7.43 6.31
N GLU A 16 -2.65 7.46 7.38
CA GLU A 16 -1.31 6.91 7.44
C GLU A 16 -1.36 5.38 7.28
N PHE A 17 -0.43 4.85 6.49
CA PHE A 17 -0.27 3.43 6.25
C PHE A 17 1.14 3.03 6.71
N SER A 18 1.25 2.54 7.94
CA SER A 18 2.46 1.88 8.42
C SER A 18 2.17 0.38 8.57
N GLN A 19 2.96 -0.46 7.90
CA GLN A 19 2.83 -1.91 8.01
C GLN A 19 4.18 -2.60 7.99
N SER A 20 4.27 -3.73 8.69
CA SER A 20 5.50 -4.51 8.78
C SER A 20 5.48 -5.75 7.88
N LEU A 21 6.48 -5.90 7.02
CA LEU A 21 6.75 -7.06 6.18
C LEU A 21 7.87 -7.91 6.76
N SER A 22 7.72 -9.24 6.80
CA SER A 22 8.80 -10.12 7.23
C SER A 22 9.67 -10.59 6.04
N VAL A 23 10.92 -10.12 5.96
CA VAL A 23 11.87 -10.41 4.85
C VAL A 23 12.20 -11.89 4.71
N THR A 24 11.93 -12.69 5.73
CA THR A 24 12.23 -14.12 5.71
C THR A 24 11.25 -14.94 4.87
N LYS A 25 10.13 -14.36 4.44
CA LYS A 25 9.15 -15.02 3.57
C LYS A 25 9.20 -14.42 2.17
N THR A 26 9.41 -15.28 1.17
CA THR A 26 9.35 -14.91 -0.25
C THR A 26 7.93 -14.98 -0.82
N SER A 27 6.97 -15.50 -0.06
CA SER A 27 5.56 -15.45 -0.40
C SER A 27 5.07 -14.01 -0.29
N GLY A 28 4.51 -13.45 -1.36
CA GLY A 28 3.89 -12.13 -1.31
C GLY A 28 2.84 -12.05 -0.20
N GLU A 29 2.81 -10.94 0.52
CA GLU A 29 1.81 -10.64 1.54
C GLU A 29 0.88 -9.54 0.98
N THR A 30 -0.43 -9.76 1.06
CA THR A 30 -1.45 -8.78 0.67
C THR A 30 -2.07 -8.21 1.92
N PHE A 31 -2.23 -6.89 1.95
CA PHE A 31 -2.85 -6.18 3.05
C PHE A 31 -3.98 -5.30 2.53
N GLU A 32 -5.11 -5.31 3.23
CA GLU A 32 -6.28 -4.53 2.88
C GLU A 32 -6.71 -3.70 4.09
N LYS A 33 -7.06 -2.43 3.84
CA LYS A 33 -7.59 -1.51 4.85
C LYS A 33 -8.84 -0.86 4.28
N SER A 34 -9.97 -1.11 4.92
CA SER A 34 -11.23 -0.48 4.54
C SER A 34 -11.31 0.93 5.11
N LEU A 35 -11.72 1.89 4.29
CA LEU A 35 -11.92 3.28 4.67
C LEU A 35 -13.34 3.70 4.26
N SER A 36 -14.07 4.32 5.17
CA SER A 36 -15.43 4.79 4.93
C SER A 36 -15.41 6.30 4.67
N TRP A 37 -15.98 6.72 3.54
CA TRP A 37 -16.14 8.13 3.17
C TRP A 37 -17.60 8.52 3.16
N GLU A 38 -17.87 9.76 3.56
CA GLU A 38 -19.20 10.37 3.50
C GLU A 38 -19.13 11.66 2.68
N VAL A 39 -20.12 11.90 1.82
CA VAL A 39 -20.28 13.15 1.08
C VAL A 39 -21.71 13.65 1.26
N ASN A 40 -21.82 14.91 1.69
CA ASN A 40 -23.07 15.63 1.73
C ASN A 40 -23.00 16.80 0.74
N THR A 41 -23.92 16.86 -0.22
CA THR A 41 -23.97 17.92 -1.24
C THR A 41 -25.41 18.37 -1.43
N GLU A 42 -25.64 19.69 -1.32
CA GLU A 42 -26.93 20.29 -1.61
C GLU A 42 -27.05 20.54 -3.12
N VAL A 43 -28.17 20.10 -3.71
CA VAL A 43 -28.43 20.26 -5.15
C VAL A 43 -29.72 21.03 -5.36
N ARG A 44 -29.63 22.18 -6.03
CA ARG A 44 -30.80 22.96 -6.45
C ARG A 44 -31.27 22.48 -7.81
N VAL A 45 -32.48 21.93 -7.87
CA VAL A 45 -33.08 21.41 -9.10
C VAL A 45 -34.01 22.46 -9.67
N LYS A 46 -33.83 22.82 -10.94
CA LYS A 46 -34.74 23.73 -11.65
C LYS A 46 -36.13 23.11 -11.76
N PRO A 47 -37.20 23.93 -11.82
CA PRO A 47 -38.53 23.43 -12.12
C PRO A 47 -38.51 22.56 -13.38
N TRP A 48 -39.19 21.43 -13.32
CA TRP A 48 -39.32 20.49 -14.43
C TRP A 48 -38.00 19.87 -14.95
N HIS A 49 -36.95 19.92 -14.15
CA HIS A 49 -35.73 19.16 -14.40
C HIS A 49 -35.62 18.01 -13.40
N LYS A 50 -34.89 16.96 -13.77
CA LYS A 50 -34.35 15.97 -12.85
C LYS A 50 -32.85 16.23 -12.68
N ALA A 51 -32.31 15.94 -11.49
CA ALA A 51 -30.89 15.99 -11.23
C ALA A 51 -30.36 14.57 -11.01
N ILE A 52 -29.25 14.23 -11.68
CA ILE A 52 -28.56 12.96 -11.57
C ILE A 52 -27.25 13.24 -10.86
N ALA A 53 -27.15 12.82 -9.59
CA ALA A 53 -25.92 12.90 -8.82
C ALA A 53 -25.14 11.59 -8.97
N SER A 54 -23.91 11.68 -9.45
CA SER A 54 -22.97 10.57 -9.57
C SER A 54 -21.80 10.80 -8.63
N LEU A 55 -21.55 9.84 -7.74
CA LEU A 55 -20.34 9.83 -6.92
C LEU A 55 -19.19 9.25 -7.74
N CYS A 56 -18.16 10.06 -7.96
CA CYS A 56 -16.96 9.66 -8.67
C CYS A 56 -15.79 9.60 -7.68
N VAL A 57 -15.08 8.47 -7.70
CA VAL A 57 -13.92 8.22 -6.84
C VAL A 57 -12.69 8.01 -7.71
N TYR A 58 -11.59 8.67 -7.36
CA TYR A 58 -10.32 8.50 -8.04
C TYR A 58 -9.47 7.43 -7.37
N GLU A 59 -9.07 6.47 -8.16
CA GLU A 59 -8.21 5.37 -7.75
C GLU A 59 -6.77 5.61 -8.21
N LEU A 60 -5.85 5.55 -7.27
CA LEU A 60 -4.41 5.63 -7.49
C LEU A 60 -3.84 4.21 -7.48
N ASN A 61 -3.12 3.88 -8.56
CA ASN A 61 -2.38 2.63 -8.69
C ASN A 61 -0.88 2.97 -8.76
N GLN A 62 -0.10 2.43 -7.84
CA GLN A 62 1.34 2.67 -7.76
C GLN A 62 2.13 1.37 -7.64
N VAL A 63 3.33 1.37 -8.18
CA VAL A 63 4.27 0.24 -8.12
C VAL A 63 5.63 0.78 -7.71
N TYR A 64 6.20 0.19 -6.66
CA TYR A 64 7.50 0.56 -6.11
C TYR A 64 8.41 -0.65 -6.03
N ASP A 65 9.60 -0.52 -6.60
CA ASP A 65 10.68 -1.46 -6.36
C ASP A 65 11.46 -1.01 -5.12
N PHE A 66 11.79 -1.94 -4.23
CA PHE A 66 12.57 -1.66 -3.04
C PHE A 66 13.74 -2.64 -2.91
N GLU A 67 14.81 -2.16 -2.27
CA GLU A 67 16.02 -2.92 -1.99
C GLU A 67 16.33 -2.89 -0.50
N VAL A 68 16.54 -4.06 0.08
CA VAL A 68 16.85 -4.24 1.50
C VAL A 68 18.26 -4.79 1.62
N LYS A 69 19.14 -4.04 2.27
CA LYS A 69 20.49 -4.50 2.61
C LYS A 69 20.52 -4.95 4.07
N THR A 70 20.61 -6.26 4.27
CA THR A 70 20.75 -6.85 5.60
C THR A 70 22.21 -7.20 5.87
N THR A 71 22.81 -6.60 6.90
CA THR A 71 24.18 -6.93 7.30
C THR A 71 24.15 -8.01 8.38
N VAL A 72 24.73 -9.17 8.08
CA VAL A 72 24.88 -10.31 8.98
C VAL A 72 26.33 -10.37 9.47
N SER A 73 26.52 -10.46 10.78
CA SER A 73 27.83 -10.51 11.41
C SER A 73 27.88 -11.52 12.55
N ILE A 74 29.06 -12.08 12.80
CA ILE A 74 29.29 -12.95 13.96
C ILE A 74 29.68 -12.05 15.14
N GLN A 75 28.70 -11.63 15.95
CA GLN A 75 28.92 -10.63 17.01
C GLN A 75 29.97 -11.00 18.07
N ARG A 76 30.19 -12.31 18.32
CA ARG A 76 31.17 -12.81 19.30
C ARG A 76 32.37 -13.51 18.64
N GLY A 77 32.61 -13.28 17.35
CA GLY A 77 33.75 -13.83 16.60
C GLY A 77 33.67 -15.34 16.27
N HIS A 78 32.78 -16.10 16.92
CA HIS A 78 32.61 -17.53 16.68
C HIS A 78 31.13 -17.94 16.63
N LEU A 79 30.75 -18.73 15.63
CA LEU A 79 29.44 -19.36 15.49
C LEU A 79 29.59 -20.89 15.68
N PRO A 80 28.97 -21.51 16.71
CA PRO A 80 29.12 -22.94 16.95
C PRO A 80 28.26 -23.75 15.97
N VAL A 81 28.85 -24.78 15.38
CA VAL A 81 28.16 -25.80 14.60
C VAL A 81 28.30 -27.14 15.32
N ALA A 82 27.17 -27.69 15.74
CA ALA A 82 27.10 -28.99 16.40
C ALA A 82 26.63 -30.07 15.41
N ILE A 83 27.42 -31.13 15.25
CA ILE A 83 27.02 -32.33 14.53
C ILE A 83 26.37 -33.27 15.54
N ARG A 84 25.09 -33.60 15.30
CA ARG A 84 24.31 -34.50 16.14
C ARG A 84 24.09 -35.84 15.45
N ARG A 85 24.15 -36.93 16.22
CA ARG A 85 23.83 -38.26 15.74
C ARG A 85 22.33 -38.37 15.51
N LYS A 86 21.91 -38.68 14.28
CA LYS A 86 20.48 -38.74 13.92
C LYS A 86 19.65 -39.72 14.78
N LYS A 87 20.27 -40.81 15.26
CA LYS A 87 19.57 -41.87 16.00
C LYS A 87 19.10 -41.44 17.40
N ASP A 88 19.87 -40.60 18.09
CA ASP A 88 19.64 -40.27 19.51
C ASP A 88 19.90 -38.80 19.85
N ASP A 89 20.03 -37.94 18.84
CA ASP A 89 20.31 -36.51 18.93
C ASP A 89 21.57 -36.13 19.74
N LYS A 90 22.44 -37.10 20.04
CA LYS A 90 23.65 -36.85 20.83
C LYS A 90 24.64 -36.02 20.01
N ILE A 91 25.17 -34.95 20.60
CA ILE A 91 26.25 -34.15 20.00
C ILE A 91 27.50 -35.03 19.91
N ILE A 92 27.94 -35.31 18.68
CA ILE A 92 29.17 -36.07 18.41
C ILE A 92 30.35 -35.11 18.30
N TRP A 93 30.13 -33.92 17.73
CA TRP A 93 31.21 -33.00 17.41
C TRP A 93 30.71 -31.56 17.41
N VAL A 94 31.57 -30.62 17.81
CA VAL A 94 31.31 -29.18 17.71
C VAL A 94 32.53 -28.52 17.08
N PHE A 95 32.32 -27.69 16.07
CA PHE A 95 33.36 -26.82 15.51
C PHE A 95 32.87 -25.38 15.43
N TRP A 96 33.80 -24.44 15.37
CA TRP A 96 33.51 -23.01 15.41
C TRP A 96 33.78 -22.37 14.06
N ILE A 97 32.77 -21.70 13.50
CA ILE A 97 32.94 -20.86 12.31
C ILE A 97 33.39 -19.47 12.78
N THR A 98 34.58 -19.05 12.35
CA THR A 98 35.15 -17.73 12.64
C THR A 98 34.86 -16.69 11.57
N LYS A 99 34.56 -17.15 10.35
CA LYS A 99 34.27 -16.31 9.18
C LYS A 99 33.16 -16.95 8.37
N LEU A 100 32.18 -16.15 7.94
CA LEU A 100 31.14 -16.63 7.05
C LEU A 100 31.73 -16.93 5.66
N PRO A 101 31.29 -18.01 4.99
CA PRO A 101 31.87 -18.47 3.72
C PRO A 101 31.59 -17.48 2.58
N GLU A 102 32.59 -17.30 1.71
CA GLU A 102 32.56 -16.32 0.62
C GLU A 102 31.53 -16.60 -0.47
N LYS A 103 31.13 -17.88 -0.64
CA LYS A 103 30.15 -18.29 -1.67
C LYS A 103 28.70 -17.88 -1.37
N LEU A 104 28.41 -17.39 -0.16
CA LEU A 104 27.10 -16.80 0.18
C LEU A 104 27.05 -15.29 -0.14
N ILE A 105 28.12 -14.74 -0.72
CA ILE A 105 28.37 -13.30 -0.83
C ILE A 105 28.39 -12.93 -2.32
N GLU A 106 27.23 -12.61 -2.88
CA GLU A 106 27.22 -11.74 -4.05
C GLU A 106 27.43 -10.31 -3.53
N GLU A 107 28.65 -9.82 -3.75
CA GLU A 107 28.99 -8.40 -3.77
C GLU A 107 28.71 -7.60 -2.49
N ASN A 108 29.71 -7.52 -1.60
CA ASN A 108 30.10 -6.37 -0.74
C ASN A 108 30.63 -6.83 0.62
N LYS A 109 31.94 -7.08 0.69
CA LYS A 109 32.63 -7.28 1.96
C LYS A 109 32.89 -5.93 2.63
N ILE A 110 32.14 -5.63 3.69
CA ILE A 110 32.53 -4.58 4.64
C ILE A 110 32.96 -5.27 5.94
N ARG A 111 34.28 -5.28 6.21
CA ARG A 111 34.87 -5.65 7.51
C ARG A 111 34.43 -7.01 8.11
N GLY A 112 34.35 -8.07 7.30
CA GLY A 112 34.03 -9.42 7.80
C GLY A 112 32.53 -9.69 8.02
N ASN A 113 31.67 -8.74 7.64
CA ASN A 113 30.23 -8.93 7.60
C ASN A 113 29.79 -9.43 6.23
N VAL A 114 28.69 -10.17 6.19
CA VAL A 114 27.98 -10.55 4.97
C VAL A 114 26.83 -9.58 4.77
N VAL A 115 26.75 -8.94 3.61
CA VAL A 115 25.59 -8.14 3.23
C VAL A 115 24.71 -8.99 2.32
N LEU A 116 23.46 -9.16 2.72
CA LEU A 116 22.42 -9.81 1.92
C LEU A 116 21.55 -8.72 1.32
N THR A 117 21.48 -8.69 -0.01
CA THR A 117 20.59 -7.78 -0.73
C THR A 117 19.32 -8.53 -1.11
N THR A 118 18.16 -7.97 -0.76
CA THR A 118 16.85 -8.52 -1.15
C THR A 118 16.10 -7.46 -1.92
N HIS A 119 15.66 -7.81 -3.12
CA HIS A 119 14.81 -6.97 -3.95
C HIS A 119 13.36 -7.39 -3.80
N GLY A 120 12.47 -6.43 -3.78
CA GLY A 120 11.03 -6.67 -3.72
C GLY A 120 10.25 -5.62 -4.50
N VAL A 121 9.00 -5.94 -4.78
CA VAL A 121 8.06 -5.05 -5.45
C VAL A 121 6.84 -4.87 -4.57
N CYS A 122 6.46 -3.63 -4.32
CA CYS A 122 5.23 -3.26 -3.63
C CYS A 122 4.25 -2.68 -4.66
N LYS A 123 3.01 -3.18 -4.65
CA LYS A 123 1.92 -2.65 -5.48
C LYS A 123 0.86 -2.08 -4.55
N ILE A 124 0.49 -0.83 -4.79
CA ILE A 124 -0.46 -0.11 -3.95
C ILE A 124 -1.64 0.30 -4.82
N LYS A 125 -2.83 0.09 -4.25
CA LYS A 125 -4.10 0.49 -4.84
C LYS A 125 -4.91 1.21 -3.78
N SER A 126 -5.18 2.50 -3.98
CA SER A 126 -5.87 3.33 -2.99
C SER A 126 -6.84 4.29 -3.64
N TRP A 127 -7.85 4.75 -2.89
CA TRP A 127 -8.69 5.86 -3.29
C TRP A 127 -8.11 7.16 -2.74
N THR A 128 -8.09 8.21 -3.56
CA THR A 128 -7.40 9.47 -3.22
C THR A 128 -8.34 10.66 -3.13
N GLU A 129 -9.33 10.72 -4.01
CA GLU A 129 -10.25 11.85 -4.10
C GLU A 129 -11.66 11.37 -4.42
N GLN A 130 -12.66 12.12 -3.94
CA GLN A 130 -14.06 11.93 -4.27
C GLN A 130 -14.67 13.25 -4.73
N HIS A 131 -15.55 13.19 -5.72
CA HIS A 131 -16.35 14.34 -6.13
C HIS A 131 -17.74 13.89 -6.57
N VAL A 132 -18.72 14.77 -6.37
CA VAL A 132 -20.09 14.55 -6.83
C VAL A 132 -20.27 15.32 -8.13
N LYS A 133 -20.53 14.58 -9.21
CA LYS A 133 -20.94 15.15 -10.49
C LYS A 133 -22.46 15.23 -10.52
N VAL A 134 -23.01 16.44 -10.73
CA VAL A 134 -24.45 16.65 -10.83
C VAL A 134 -24.79 17.06 -12.26
N GLU A 135 -25.61 16.26 -12.91
CA GLU A 135 -26.15 16.56 -14.24
C GLU A 135 -27.63 16.91 -14.11
N SER A 136 -28.11 17.86 -14.90
CA SER A 136 -29.52 18.27 -14.91
C SER A 136 -30.11 18.02 -16.29
N GLU A 137 -31.24 17.34 -16.32
CA GLU A 137 -31.94 16.97 -17.55
C GLU A 137 -33.39 17.46 -17.48
N GLU A 138 -33.89 18.02 -18.58
CA GLU A 138 -35.32 18.34 -18.72
C GLU A 138 -36.16 17.06 -18.74
N MET A 139 -37.33 17.10 -18.10
CA MET A 139 -38.26 15.97 -18.14
C MET A 139 -39.13 16.04 -19.41
N GLU A 140 -39.29 14.91 -20.11
CA GLU A 140 -39.93 14.84 -21.45
C GLU A 140 -41.38 15.35 -21.51
N ASN A 141 -42.10 15.41 -20.38
CA ASN A 141 -43.54 15.70 -20.35
C ASN A 141 -43.89 17.10 -19.82
N MET A 142 -43.13 18.16 -20.19
CA MET A 142 -43.36 19.51 -19.66
C MET A 142 -44.74 20.06 -20.02
N PRO A 143 -45.64 20.31 -19.05
CA PRO A 143 -46.94 20.89 -19.34
C PRO A 143 -46.81 22.27 -19.99
N GLU A 144 -47.59 22.55 -21.03
CA GLU A 144 -47.49 23.80 -21.82
C GLU A 144 -47.68 25.08 -20.98
N HIS A 145 -48.48 25.02 -19.92
CA HIS A 145 -48.69 26.14 -19.00
C HIS A 145 -47.44 26.52 -18.20
N ILE A 146 -46.44 25.63 -18.09
CA ILE A 146 -45.14 25.92 -17.43
C ILE A 146 -44.14 26.46 -18.46
N LYS A 147 -44.19 26.03 -19.73
CA LYS A 147 -43.32 26.54 -20.81
C LYS A 147 -43.52 28.04 -21.07
N ASN A 148 -44.74 28.52 -20.89
CA ASN A 148 -45.15 29.91 -21.16
C ASN A 148 -45.07 30.82 -19.93
N ALA A 149 -44.56 30.33 -18.78
CA ALA A 149 -44.39 31.16 -17.60
C ALA A 149 -43.28 32.21 -17.85
N PRO A 150 -43.49 33.49 -17.52
CA PRO A 150 -42.46 34.51 -17.68
C PRO A 150 -41.23 34.13 -16.84
N LYS A 151 -40.06 34.06 -17.48
CA LYS A 151 -38.78 33.88 -16.78
C LYS A 151 -38.55 35.14 -15.96
N ASN A 152 -38.76 35.05 -14.64
CA ASN A 152 -38.31 36.10 -13.73
C ASN A 152 -36.79 36.03 -13.66
N GLU A 153 -36.13 36.83 -14.49
CA GLU A 153 -34.72 37.19 -14.34
C GLU A 153 -34.58 38.03 -13.07
N LYS A 154 -34.24 37.36 -11.97
CA LYS A 154 -33.52 37.97 -10.86
C LYS A 154 -32.32 37.07 -10.56
N GLU A 155 -31.22 37.37 -11.24
CA GLU A 155 -29.88 36.94 -10.83
C GLU A 155 -29.43 37.87 -9.70
N ASP A 156 -29.17 37.30 -8.52
CA ASP A 156 -28.26 37.81 -7.49
C ASP A 156 -27.27 36.68 -7.18
#